data_AF-A0A7W0LWF2-F1
#
_entry.id   AF-A0A7W0LWF2-F1
#
_cell.length_a   1.000
_cell.length_b   1.000
_cell.length_c   1.000
_cell.angle_alpha   90.00
_cell.angle_beta   90.00
_cell.angle_gamma   90.00
#
_symmetry.space_group_name_H-M   'P 1'
#
loop_
_entity.id
_entity.type
_entity.pdbx_description
1 polymer ?
#
loop_
_entity_poly.entity_id
_entity_poly.type
_entity_poly.pdbx_seq_one_letter_code
_entity_poly.pdbx_strand_id
1 'polypeptide(L)' 'MAAVTKEQIEERMTEALVSFGAERDDVKRDADWESLDVDSLDLVELAQIVE' A
#
# COMPACT_ATOMS: atom_id res chain seq x y z
N MET A 1 24.63 3.69 1.97
CA MET A 1 23.19 3.58 2.23
C MET A 1 22.85 2.10 2.18
N ALA A 2 22.14 1.56 3.17
CA ALA A 2 21.65 0.19 3.08
C ALA A 2 20.60 0.12 1.97
N ALA A 3 20.60 -0.97 1.20
CA ALA A 3 19.54 -1.19 0.22
C ALA A 3 18.21 -1.39 0.97
N VAL A 4 17.14 -0.77 0.46
CA VAL A 4 15.78 -1.02 0.95
C VAL A 4 15.45 -2.50 0.69
N THR A 5 14.92 -3.19 1.69
CA THR A 5 14.54 -4.59 1.56
C THR A 5 13.09 -4.73 1.09
N LYS A 6 12.76 -5.90 0.56
CA LYS A 6 11.39 -6.23 0.13
C LYS A 6 10.40 -6.11 1.29
N GLU A 7 10.80 -6.57 2.47
CA GLU A 7 9.98 -6.56 3.68
C GLU A 7 9.67 -5.12 4.12
N GLN A 8 10.66 -4.21 4.01
CA GLN A 8 10.45 -2.79 4.30
C GLN A 8 9.45 -2.13 3.34
N ILE A 9 9.47 -2.52 2.07
CA ILE A 9 8.49 -2.04 1.08
C ILE A 9 7.12 -2.60 1.39
N GLU A 10 7.00 -3.90 1.68
CA GLU A 10 5.72 -4.55 1.98
C GLU A 10 5.06 -3.97 3.23
N GLU A 11 5.84 -3.71 4.27
CA GLU A 11 5.36 -3.06 5.50
C GLU A 11 4.82 -1.66 5.19
N ARG A 12 5.60 -0.82 4.50
CA ARG A 12 5.20 0.54 4.15
C ARG A 12 3.98 0.58 3.23
N MET A 13 3.90 -0.33 2.26
CA MET A 13 2.75 -0.48 1.37
C MET A 13 1.49 -0.87 2.15
N THR A 14 1.61 -1.84 3.06
CA THR A 14 0.48 -2.29 3.90
C THR A 14 0.00 -1.16 4.80
N GLU A 15 0.91 -0.41 5.42
CA GLU A 15 0.56 0.75 6.25
C GLU A 15 -0.16 1.85 5.46
N ALA A 16 0.31 2.17 4.25
CA ALA A 16 -0.33 3.15 3.39
C ALA A 16 -1.75 2.72 3.01
N LEU A 17 -1.93 1.47 2.55
CA LEU A 17 -3.24 0.95 2.16
C LEU A 17 -4.23 0.93 3.34
N VAL A 18 -3.77 0.55 4.54
CA VAL A 18 -4.60 0.62 5.76
C VAL A 18 -4.98 2.07 6.10
N SER A 19 -4.11 3.04 5.84
CA SER A 19 -4.41 4.46 6.09
C SER A 19 -5.46 5.02 5.14
N PHE A 20 -5.60 4.45 3.93
CA PHE A 20 -6.63 4.81 2.95
C PHE A 20 -8.00 4.19 3.27
N GLY A 21 -8.04 3.12 4.06
CA GLY A 21 -9.28 2.49 4.50
C GLY A 21 -9.29 0.96 4.42
N ALA A 22 -8.26 0.36 3.80
CA ALA A 22 -8.20 -1.09 3.66
C ALA A 22 -8.09 -1.81 5.01
N GLU A 23 -8.78 -2.95 5.16
CA GLU A 23 -8.55 -3.83 6.30
C GLU A 23 -7.22 -4.57 6.14
N ARG A 24 -6.39 -4.57 7.19
CA ARG A 24 -5.03 -5.14 7.14
C ARG A 24 -5.01 -6.61 6.72
N ASP A 25 -6.03 -7.38 7.10
CA ASP A 25 -6.14 -8.82 6.76
C ASP A 25 -6.54 -9.06 5.29
N ASP A 26 -7.10 -8.03 4.63
CA ASP A 26 -7.50 -8.07 3.23
C ASP A 26 -6.40 -7.59 2.27
N VAL A 27 -5.38 -6.89 2.78
CA VAL A 27 -4.21 -6.47 1.99
C VAL A 27 -3.39 -7.71 1.57
N LYS A 28 -3.69 -8.20 0.37
CA LYS A 28 -2.98 -9.30 -0.28
C LYS A 28 -2.41 -8.87 -1.62
N ARG A 29 -1.36 -9.58 -2.06
CA ARG A 29 -0.64 -9.24 -3.30
C ARG A 29 -1.48 -9.35 -4.56
N ASP A 30 -2.53 -10.15 -4.51
CA ASP A 30 -3.47 -10.46 -5.58
C ASP A 30 -4.85 -9.82 -5.35
N ALA A 31 -4.98 -8.92 -4.36
CA ALA A 31 -6.19 -8.16 -4.13
C ALA A 31 -6.41 -7.11 -5.22
N ASP A 32 -7.68 -6.84 -5.53
CA ASP A 32 -8.09 -5.76 -6.43
C ASP A 32 -8.19 -4.43 -5.65
N TRP A 33 -7.79 -3.32 -6.26
CA TRP A 33 -7.84 -2.00 -5.61
C TRP A 33 -9.24 -1.62 -5.12
N GLU A 34 -10.27 -1.94 -5.92
CA GLU A 34 -11.67 -1.70 -5.56
C GLU A 34 -12.08 -2.48 -4.30
N SER A 35 -11.53 -3.68 -4.09
CA SER A 35 -11.81 -4.50 -2.90
C SER A 35 -11.14 -3.98 -1.63
N LEU A 36 -10.14 -3.12 -1.78
CA LEU A 36 -9.41 -2.48 -0.68
C LEU A 36 -9.94 -1.07 -0.38
N ASP A 37 -11.07 -0.67 -0.99
CA ASP A 37 -11.62 0.69 -0.94
C ASP A 37 -10.61 1.76 -1.42
N VAL A 38 -9.70 1.41 -2.33
CA VAL A 38 -8.67 2.31 -2.87
C VAL A 38 -9.16 2.97 -4.16
N ASP A 39 -9.16 4.29 -4.20
CA ASP A 39 -9.56 5.07 -5.37
C ASP A 39 -8.37 5.63 -6.18
N SER A 40 -8.66 6.37 -7.25
CA SER A 40 -7.62 6.96 -8.11
C SER A 40 -6.76 8.03 -7.42
N LEU A 41 -7.28 8.74 -6.43
CA LEU A 41 -6.54 9.73 -5.65
C LEU A 41 -5.58 9.04 -4.68
N ASP A 42 -6.05 7.98 -4.02
CA ASP A 42 -5.23 7.17 -3.11
C ASP A 42 -4.00 6.58 -3.83
N LEU A 43 -4.17 6.14 -5.09
CA LEU A 43 -3.04 5.65 -5.90
C LEU A 43 -2.00 6.73 -6.22
N VAL A 44 -2.43 8.00 -6.37
CA VAL A 44 -1.50 9.12 -6.56
C VAL A 44 -0.75 9.39 -5.25
N GLU A 45 -1.43 9.36 -4.11
CA GLU A 45 -0.81 9.53 -2.80
C GLU A 45 0.17 8.38 -2.50
N LEU A 46 -0.20 7.14 -2.84
CA LEU A 46 0.66 5.96 -2.70
C LEU A 46 1.97 6.08 -3.49
N ALA A 47 1.91 6.62 -4.71
CA ALA A 47 3.09 6.84 -5.53
C ALA A 47 4.07 7.85 -4.88
N GLN A 48 3.55 8.88 -4.21
CA GLN A 48 4.36 9.87 -3.48
C GLN A 48 4.99 9.29 -2.20
N ILE A 49 4.37 8.27 -1.59
CA ILE A 49 4.92 7.59 -0.41
C ILE A 49 6.16 6.75 -0.76
N VAL A 50 6.26 6.28 -2.00
CA VAL A 50 7.35 5.41 -2.48
C VAL A 50 8.52 6.20 -3.10
N GLU A 51 8.30 7.46 -3.46
CA GLU A 51 9.35 8.39 -3.94
C GLU A 51 10.33 8.81 -2.83
#